data_AF-A0A9R1E0C7-F1
#
_entry.id   AF-A0A9R1E0C7-F1
#
_cell.length_a   1.000
_cell.length_b   1.000
_cell.length_c   1.000
_cell.angle_alpha   90.00
_cell.angle_beta   90.00
_cell.angle_gamma   90.00
#
_symmetry.space_group_name_H-M   'P 1'
#
loop_
_entity.id
_entity.type
_entity.pdbx_description
1 polymer ?
#
loop_
_entity_poly.entity_id
_entity_poly.type
_entity_poly.pdbx_seq_one_letter_code
_entity_poly.pdbx_strand_id
1 'polypeptide(L)'
;RYQITETVNIFSHKVSWTKGPRGIIRIIPQKGDTWALYRDWSPDWNELTPDDVIYKYEIVEVIDDFTEEQGLTVIPLLKVAGFKAVFHRHMDPKEVRRIPKGELFRFSHQVPSRLLTGEEGNNAPEGCHELDPAATPVDLLKVITEVNEDVAAQTAE
;
A
#
# COMPACT_ATOMS: atom_id res chain seq x y z
N ARG A 1 -18.08 23.30 2.75
CA ARG A 1 -19.02 22.79 3.79
C ARG A 1 -18.24 21.84 4.67
N TYR A 2 -18.20 22.05 5.98
CA TYR A 2 -17.63 21.07 6.91
C TYR A 2 -18.74 20.12 7.37
N GLN A 3 -18.44 18.84 7.49
CA GLN A 3 -19.35 17.83 8.00
C GLN A 3 -18.79 17.34 9.33
N ILE A 4 -19.57 17.50 10.39
CA ILE A 4 -19.23 16.96 11.72
C ILE A 4 -19.81 15.55 11.74
N THR A 5 -18.94 14.55 11.91
CA THR A 5 -19.37 13.16 12.10
C THR A 5 -19.15 12.77 13.56
N GLU A 6 -20.14 12.14 14.18
CA GLU A 6 -20.03 11.60 15.55
C GLU A 6 -19.60 10.12 15.57
N THR A 7 -19.52 9.48 14.40
CA THR A 7 -19.07 8.10 14.25
C THR A 7 -17.56 8.01 14.06
N VAL A 8 -16.86 7.47 15.05
CA VAL A 8 -15.39 7.32 15.05
C VAL A 8 -14.89 6.30 14.00
N ASN A 9 -15.76 5.40 13.53
CA ASN A 9 -15.42 4.26 12.66
C ASN A 9 -15.23 4.58 11.18
N ILE A 10 -15.26 5.85 10.76
CA ILE A 10 -14.99 6.21 9.35
C ILE A 10 -13.51 6.48 9.05
N PHE A 11 -12.68 6.60 10.10
CA PHE A 11 -11.25 6.85 9.97
C PHE A 11 -10.49 5.64 10.52
N SER A 12 -9.59 5.07 9.73
CA SER A 12 -8.70 4.00 10.18
C SER A 12 -7.66 4.53 11.18
N HIS A 13 -6.99 5.64 10.84
CA HIS A 13 -5.90 6.18 11.64
C HIS A 13 -5.64 7.66 11.31
N LYS A 14 -4.80 8.29 12.12
CA LYS A 14 -4.27 9.63 11.86
C LYS A 14 -2.93 9.52 11.15
N VAL A 15 -2.82 10.13 9.97
CA VAL A 15 -1.56 10.20 9.22
C VAL A 15 -0.58 11.20 9.86
N SER A 16 0.71 10.87 9.79
CA SER A 16 1.80 11.78 10.15
C SER A 16 1.91 12.91 9.13
N TRP A 17 2.17 14.13 9.60
CA TRP A 17 2.33 15.29 8.73
C TRP A 17 3.30 16.30 9.34
N THR A 18 3.89 17.11 8.48
CA THR A 18 4.77 18.22 8.89
C THR A 18 4.30 19.53 8.27
N LYS A 19 4.55 20.65 8.96
CA LYS A 19 4.25 21.99 8.45
C LYS A 19 5.43 22.51 7.65
N GLY A 20 5.24 22.67 6.34
CA GLY A 20 6.18 23.31 5.44
C GLY A 20 6.09 24.85 5.45
N PRO A 21 6.94 25.51 4.64
CA PRO A 21 6.90 26.96 4.45
C PRO A 21 5.51 27.43 4.02
N ARG A 22 5.11 28.62 4.49
CA ARG A 22 3.79 29.22 4.21
C ARG A 22 2.60 28.36 4.67
N GLY A 23 2.82 27.42 5.58
CA GLY A 23 1.76 26.59 6.17
C GLY A 23 1.31 25.42 5.31
N ILE A 24 2.06 25.04 4.28
CA ILE A 24 1.80 23.84 3.47
C ILE A 24 1.86 22.61 4.37
N ILE A 25 0.83 21.77 4.35
CA ILE A 25 0.84 20.47 5.04
C ILE A 25 1.56 19.47 4.13
N ARG A 26 2.58 18.81 4.66
CA ARG A 26 3.34 17.78 3.97
C ARG A 26 3.11 16.44 4.63
N ILE A 27 2.53 15.51 3.87
CA ILE A 27 2.41 14.10 4.22
C ILE A 27 3.37 13.40 3.26
N ILE A 28 4.46 12.87 3.78
CA ILE A 28 5.49 12.18 2.99
C ILE A 28 5.61 10.77 3.58
N PRO A 29 5.45 9.72 2.77
CA PRO A 29 5.68 8.35 3.22
C PRO A 29 7.08 8.21 3.86
N GLN A 30 7.15 7.47 4.97
CA GLN A 30 8.38 7.22 5.71
C GLN A 30 8.79 5.76 5.57
N LYS A 31 10.08 5.47 5.78
CA LYS A 31 10.57 4.09 5.79
C LYS A 31 9.80 3.24 6.82
N GLY A 32 9.37 2.06 6.38
CA GLY A 32 8.56 1.10 7.12
C GLY A 32 7.05 1.35 6.99
N ASP A 33 6.61 2.46 6.40
CA ASP A 33 5.20 2.67 6.17
C ASP A 33 4.68 1.76 5.06
N THR A 34 3.47 1.25 5.26
CA THR A 34 2.71 0.57 4.21
C THR A 34 1.71 1.53 3.57
N TRP A 35 1.62 1.52 2.25
CA TRP A 35 0.79 2.45 1.48
C TRP A 35 0.04 1.74 0.36
N ALA A 36 -1.16 2.23 0.07
CA ALA A 36 -1.90 1.89 -1.14
C ALA A 36 -1.49 2.82 -2.28
N LEU A 37 -1.04 2.24 -3.38
CA LEU A 37 -0.66 2.95 -4.60
C LEU A 37 -1.68 2.71 -5.68
N TYR A 38 -2.00 3.74 -6.45
CA TYR A 38 -2.76 3.61 -7.68
C TYR A 38 -1.98 2.79 -8.70
N ARG A 39 -2.52 1.63 -9.11
CA ARG A 39 -1.86 0.71 -10.03
C ARG A 39 -1.68 1.30 -11.42
N ASP A 40 -2.73 1.95 -11.92
CA ASP A 40 -2.80 2.44 -13.31
C ASP A 40 -2.61 3.96 -13.41
N TRP A 41 -1.97 4.57 -12.40
CA TRP A 41 -1.85 6.03 -12.29
C TRP A 41 -1.23 6.66 -13.53
N SER A 42 -1.84 7.76 -13.97
CA SER A 42 -1.30 8.63 -15.00
C SER A 42 -1.38 10.09 -14.56
N PRO A 43 -0.39 10.94 -14.90
CA PRO A 43 -0.49 12.39 -14.68
C PRO A 43 -1.67 13.04 -15.42
N ASP A 44 -2.24 12.37 -16.43
CA ASP A 44 -3.36 12.87 -17.23
C ASP A 44 -4.74 12.55 -16.62
N TRP A 45 -4.78 11.81 -15.50
CA TRP A 45 -6.02 11.50 -14.80
C TRP A 45 -6.78 12.78 -14.42
N ASN A 46 -8.09 12.75 -14.66
CA ASN A 46 -8.99 13.87 -14.44
C ASN A 46 -10.42 13.36 -14.14
N GLU A 47 -11.38 14.26 -13.99
CA GLU A 47 -12.78 13.94 -13.62
C GLU A 47 -13.50 13.03 -14.63
N LEU A 48 -12.98 12.85 -15.85
CA LEU A 48 -13.52 11.95 -16.86
C LEU A 48 -12.83 10.58 -16.87
N THR A 49 -11.82 10.37 -16.03
CA THR A 49 -11.13 9.08 -15.93
C THR A 49 -12.07 8.08 -15.25
N PRO A 50 -12.34 6.91 -15.85
CA PRO A 50 -13.27 5.95 -15.28
C PRO A 50 -12.87 5.47 -13.89
N ASP A 51 -13.85 5.34 -13.00
CA ASP A 51 -13.68 4.88 -11.62
C ASP A 51 -12.96 3.52 -11.53
N ASP A 52 -13.22 2.61 -12.48
CA ASP A 52 -12.59 1.29 -12.53
C ASP A 52 -11.11 1.33 -12.95
N VAL A 53 -10.63 2.47 -13.47
CA VAL A 53 -9.21 2.75 -13.70
C VAL A 53 -8.58 3.38 -12.47
N ILE A 54 -9.28 4.33 -11.83
CA ILE A 54 -8.75 5.06 -10.67
C ILE A 54 -8.67 4.16 -9.43
N TYR A 55 -9.72 3.40 -9.12
CA TYR A 55 -9.85 2.68 -7.85
C TYR A 55 -9.22 1.29 -7.87
N LYS A 56 -8.07 1.14 -8.54
CA LYS A 56 -7.24 -0.06 -8.54
C LYS A 56 -5.95 0.20 -7.79
N TYR A 57 -5.70 -0.66 -6.81
CA TYR A 57 -4.59 -0.47 -5.89
C TYR A 57 -3.61 -1.64 -5.90
N GLU A 58 -2.36 -1.33 -5.58
CA GLU A 58 -1.39 -2.28 -5.04
C GLU A 58 -0.96 -1.81 -3.65
N ILE A 59 -0.56 -2.74 -2.79
CA ILE A 59 0.01 -2.41 -1.49
C ILE A 59 1.52 -2.50 -1.60
N VAL A 60 2.21 -1.49 -1.07
CA VAL A 60 3.67 -1.48 -1.01
C VAL A 60 4.14 -1.09 0.38
N GLU A 61 5.34 -1.54 0.73
CA GLU A 61 6.09 -1.01 1.85
C GLU A 61 7.17 -0.07 1.35
N VAL A 62 7.34 1.07 2.04
CA VAL A 62 8.47 1.98 1.82
C VAL A 62 9.70 1.43 2.52
N ILE A 63 10.75 1.12 1.77
CA ILE A 63 11.95 0.47 2.32
C ILE A 63 13.13 1.42 2.54
N ASP A 64 13.03 2.65 2.05
CA ASP A 64 14.05 3.69 2.24
C ASP A 64 13.44 5.09 2.41
N ASP A 65 14.19 5.99 3.03
CA ASP A 65 13.74 7.35 3.32
C ASP A 65 13.61 8.22 2.07
N PHE A 66 12.72 9.21 2.12
CA PHE A 66 12.47 10.10 0.98
C PHE A 66 13.68 10.96 0.60
N THR A 67 14.14 10.68 -0.61
CA THR A 67 15.04 11.41 -1.49
C THR A 67 14.48 12.64 -2.23
N GLU A 68 14.98 13.88 -2.13
CA GLU A 68 14.60 14.90 -3.14
C GLU A 68 15.11 14.54 -4.55
N GLU A 69 16.34 14.02 -4.62
CA GLU A 69 16.98 13.55 -5.86
C GLU A 69 16.44 12.19 -6.29
N GLN A 70 16.13 11.36 -5.30
CA GLN A 70 15.93 9.93 -5.48
C GLN A 70 14.45 9.51 -5.42
N GLY A 71 13.58 10.31 -4.82
CA GLY A 71 12.21 9.90 -4.54
C GLY A 71 12.14 8.86 -3.41
N LEU A 72 11.14 7.98 -3.50
CA LEU A 72 10.92 6.88 -2.54
C LEU A 72 11.28 5.55 -3.15
N THR A 73 11.85 4.65 -2.34
CA THR A 73 12.06 3.26 -2.72
C THR A 73 11.00 2.40 -2.03
N VAL A 74 10.28 1.61 -2.82
CA VAL A 74 9.20 0.76 -2.33
C VAL A 74 9.36 -0.68 -2.79
N ILE A 75 8.74 -1.61 -2.07
CA ILE A 75 8.60 -3.00 -2.47
C ILE A 75 7.12 -3.43 -2.39
N PRO A 76 6.56 -4.11 -3.40
CA PRO A 76 5.20 -4.62 -3.34
C PRO A 76 5.01 -5.62 -2.19
N LEU A 77 3.83 -5.57 -1.56
CA LEU A 77 3.36 -6.56 -0.61
C LEU A 77 2.33 -7.47 -1.29
N LEU A 78 2.59 -8.77 -1.30
CA LEU A 78 1.73 -9.81 -1.88
C LEU A 78 0.88 -10.46 -0.80
N LYS A 79 -0.36 -10.80 -1.15
CA LYS A 79 -1.30 -11.40 -0.21
C LYS A 79 -0.91 -12.83 0.14
N VAL A 80 -0.91 -13.15 1.44
CA VAL A 80 -0.72 -14.53 1.93
C VAL A 80 -2.05 -15.29 1.78
N ALA A 81 -2.01 -16.46 1.15
CA ALA A 81 -3.16 -17.34 1.00
C ALA A 81 -3.72 -17.79 2.37
N GLY A 82 -5.02 -17.99 2.46
CA GLY A 82 -5.71 -18.36 3.71
C GLY A 82 -5.94 -17.21 4.70
N PHE A 83 -5.35 -16.03 4.50
CA PHE A 83 -5.53 -14.87 5.37
C PHE A 83 -6.35 -13.76 4.71
N LYS A 84 -7.09 -13.01 5.52
CA LYS A 84 -7.93 -11.89 5.04
C LYS A 84 -7.09 -10.66 4.68
N ALA A 85 -6.16 -10.26 5.55
CA ALA A 85 -5.43 -9.00 5.45
C ALA A 85 -3.92 -9.15 5.76
N VAL A 86 -3.36 -10.34 5.54
CA VAL A 86 -1.93 -10.60 5.79
C VAL A 86 -1.19 -10.63 4.46
N PHE A 87 -0.08 -9.90 4.39
CA PHE A 87 0.73 -9.72 3.20
C PHE A 87 2.22 -9.90 3.50
N HIS A 88 2.99 -10.37 2.54
CA HIS A 88 4.45 -10.51 2.65
C HIS A 88 5.15 -9.68 1.58
N ARG A 89 6.39 -9.29 1.82
CA ARG A 89 7.20 -8.62 0.79
C ARG A 89 7.35 -9.51 -0.44
N HIS A 90 7.37 -8.88 -1.62
CA HIS A 90 7.82 -9.56 -2.83
C HIS A 90 9.25 -10.09 -2.61
N MET A 91 9.51 -11.34 -2.98
CA MET A 91 10.80 -11.99 -2.70
C MET A 91 11.86 -11.68 -3.77
N ASP A 92 11.45 -11.32 -4.98
CA ASP A 92 12.36 -10.88 -6.05
C ASP A 92 12.83 -9.43 -5.80
N PRO A 93 14.15 -9.19 -5.61
CA PRO A 93 14.70 -7.83 -5.48
C PRO A 93 14.45 -6.95 -6.70
N LYS A 94 14.17 -7.52 -7.88
CA LYS A 94 13.83 -6.76 -9.10
C LYS A 94 12.51 -6.02 -8.99
N GLU A 95 11.62 -6.44 -8.09
CA GLU A 95 10.35 -5.74 -7.84
C GLU A 95 10.52 -4.52 -6.93
N VAL A 96 11.73 -4.24 -6.44
CA VAL A 96 12.01 -2.98 -5.77
C VAL A 96 11.89 -1.85 -6.79
N ARG A 97 10.98 -0.92 -6.55
CA ARG A 97 10.67 0.20 -7.45
C ARG A 97 11.08 1.50 -6.80
N ARG A 98 11.56 2.44 -7.62
CA ARG A 98 11.77 3.82 -7.23
C ARG A 98 10.64 4.68 -7.79
N ILE A 99 9.97 5.40 -6.90
CA ILE A 99 8.93 6.37 -7.25
C ILE A 99 9.55 7.77 -7.14
N PRO A 100 9.80 8.46 -8.27
CA PRO A 100 10.39 9.77 -8.26
C PRO A 100 9.45 10.78 -7.57
N LYS A 101 10.02 11.89 -7.07
CA LYS A 101 9.27 12.95 -6.40
C LYS A 101 8.03 13.44 -7.19
N GLY A 102 8.15 13.55 -8.51
CA GLY A 102 7.06 13.99 -9.39
C GLY A 102 5.85 13.04 -9.42
N GLU A 103 6.04 11.80 -8.97
CA GLU A 103 5.02 10.75 -8.96
C GLU A 103 4.53 10.41 -7.55
N LEU A 104 4.85 11.24 -6.53
CA LEU A 104 4.35 11.03 -5.17
C LEU A 104 2.81 11.02 -5.08
N PHE A 105 2.11 11.61 -6.07
CA PHE A 105 0.66 11.54 -6.18
C PHE A 105 0.11 10.13 -6.50
N ARG A 106 0.98 9.14 -6.78
CA ARG A 106 0.62 7.72 -6.85
C ARG A 106 0.23 7.14 -5.50
N PHE A 107 0.76 7.70 -4.41
CA PHE A 107 0.42 7.28 -3.05
C PHE A 107 -0.98 7.81 -2.70
N SER A 108 -1.95 6.90 -2.63
CA SER A 108 -3.34 7.25 -2.35
C SER A 108 -3.54 7.54 -0.86
N HIS A 109 -3.24 6.55 -0.02
CA HIS A 109 -3.39 6.63 1.43
C HIS A 109 -2.46 5.63 2.12
N GLN A 110 -2.09 5.94 3.36
CA GLN A 110 -1.36 5.03 4.23
C GLN A 110 -2.29 3.89 4.66
N VAL A 111 -1.76 2.68 4.75
CA VAL A 111 -2.46 1.51 5.27
C VAL A 111 -1.70 1.05 6.51
N PRO A 112 -2.24 1.22 7.73
CA PRO A 112 -1.56 0.78 8.94
C PRO A 112 -1.27 -0.71 8.87
N SER A 113 -0.06 -1.09 9.26
CA SER A 113 0.38 -2.47 9.27
C SER A 113 1.09 -2.83 10.56
N ARG A 114 0.86 -4.04 11.06
CA ARG A 114 1.65 -4.66 12.14
C ARG A 114 2.50 -5.78 11.56
N LEU A 115 3.80 -5.77 11.84
CA LEU A 115 4.67 -6.90 11.50
C LEU A 115 4.39 -8.05 12.46
N LEU A 116 4.15 -9.24 11.92
CA LEU A 116 3.84 -10.45 12.67
C LEU A 116 5.13 -11.12 13.16
N THR A 117 5.12 -11.54 14.42
CA THR A 117 6.27 -12.19 15.08
C THR A 117 6.23 -13.71 14.97
N GLY A 118 5.10 -14.29 14.57
CA GLY A 118 4.89 -15.75 14.56
C GLY A 118 4.42 -16.29 15.91
N GLU A 119 4.36 -15.45 16.95
CA GLU A 119 3.92 -15.83 18.30
C GLU A 119 2.42 -15.56 18.52
N GLU A 120 1.73 -14.91 17.57
CA GLU A 120 0.32 -14.53 17.71
C GLU A 120 -0.64 -15.72 17.73
N GLY A 121 -0.22 -16.89 17.24
CA GLY A 121 -1.01 -18.11 17.25
C GLY A 121 -0.43 -19.22 16.38
N ASN A 122 -1.08 -20.39 16.39
CA ASN A 122 -0.68 -21.51 15.55
C ASN A 122 -0.72 -21.10 14.07
N ASN A 123 0.39 -21.33 13.36
CA ASN A 123 0.60 -20.96 11.95
C ASN A 123 0.59 -19.45 11.67
N ALA A 124 0.88 -18.59 12.66
CA ALA A 124 1.10 -17.17 12.41
C ALA A 124 2.32 -16.99 11.48
N PRO A 125 2.15 -16.31 10.32
CA PRO A 125 3.24 -16.18 9.36
C PRO A 125 4.20 -15.07 9.79
N GLU A 126 5.29 -15.46 10.45
CA GLU A 126 6.36 -14.55 10.90
C GLU A 126 6.91 -13.71 9.73
N GLY A 127 7.17 -12.43 9.99
CA GLY A 127 7.73 -11.50 9.00
C GLY A 127 6.71 -10.97 7.99
N CYS A 128 5.44 -11.33 8.11
CA CYS A 128 4.36 -10.76 7.29
C CYS A 128 3.72 -9.52 7.94
N HIS A 129 3.12 -8.67 7.12
CA HIS A 129 2.37 -7.49 7.54
C HIS A 129 0.88 -7.83 7.64
N GLU A 130 0.31 -7.72 8.84
CA GLU A 130 -1.15 -7.66 9.02
C GLU A 130 -1.62 -6.22 8.82
N LEU A 131 -2.44 -5.99 7.81
CA LEU A 131 -2.97 -4.67 7.46
C LEU A 131 -4.29 -4.39 8.17
N ASP A 132 -4.53 -3.12 8.53
CA ASP A 132 -5.84 -2.68 9.00
C ASP A 132 -6.90 -2.82 7.88
N PRO A 133 -7.91 -3.69 8.05
CA PRO A 133 -8.94 -3.89 7.04
C PRO A 133 -9.76 -2.64 6.73
N ALA A 134 -9.84 -1.67 7.64
CA ALA A 134 -10.57 -0.42 7.42
C ALA A 134 -9.87 0.51 6.42
N ALA A 135 -8.55 0.36 6.25
CA ALA A 135 -7.75 1.08 5.26
C ALA A 135 -7.31 0.21 4.08
N THR A 136 -7.66 -1.08 4.06
CA THR A 136 -7.25 -1.97 2.97
C THR A 136 -8.32 -2.01 1.87
N PRO A 137 -7.95 -1.86 0.59
CA PRO A 137 -8.87 -2.01 -0.53
C PRO A 137 -9.67 -3.32 -0.47
N VAL A 138 -10.98 -3.25 -0.66
CA VAL A 138 -11.92 -4.37 -0.41
C VAL A 138 -11.65 -5.57 -1.33
N ASP A 139 -11.21 -5.30 -2.56
CA ASP A 139 -10.76 -6.30 -3.53
C ASP A 139 -9.56 -7.10 -3.02
N LEU A 140 -8.67 -6.48 -2.26
CA LEU A 140 -7.50 -7.10 -1.64
C LEU A 140 -7.84 -7.83 -0.32
N LEU A 141 -9.07 -7.76 0.19
CA LEU A 141 -9.51 -8.46 1.40
C LEU A 141 -10.14 -9.85 1.13
N LYS A 142 -10.31 -10.25 -0.13
CA LYS A 142 -10.83 -11.59 -0.50
C LYS A 142 -9.83 -12.69 -0.14
N VAL A 143 -10.23 -13.67 0.68
CA VAL A 143 -9.35 -14.78 1.05
C VAL A 143 -9.04 -15.62 -0.19
N ILE A 144 -7.75 -15.78 -0.48
CA ILE A 144 -7.28 -16.67 -1.55
C ILE A 144 -7.25 -18.07 -0.96
N THR A 145 -8.12 -18.95 -1.44
CA THR A 145 -8.23 -20.34 -0.98
C THR A 145 -7.42 -21.32 -1.84
N GLU A 146 -6.98 -20.89 -3.03
CA GLU A 146 -6.26 -21.73 -4.02
C GLU A 146 -5.09 -20.93 -4.62
N VAL A 147 -3.89 -21.50 -4.58
CA VAL A 147 -2.71 -20.96 -5.29
C VAL A 147 -2.80 -21.50 -6.72
N ASN A 148 -3.33 -20.73 -7.66
CA ASN A 148 -3.25 -21.12 -9.07
C ASN A 148 -1.80 -20.93 -9.53
N GLU A 149 -1.13 -22.03 -9.86
CA GLU A 149 0.25 -22.12 -10.37
C GLU A 149 0.40 -21.56 -11.81
N ASP A 150 -0.38 -20.57 -12.22
CA ASP A 150 -0.48 -20.17 -13.64
C ASP A 150 0.56 -19.11 -14.08
N VAL A 151 1.51 -18.73 -13.23
CA VAL A 151 2.57 -17.75 -13.58
C VAL A 151 3.93 -18.40 -13.89
N ALA A 152 4.10 -19.70 -13.61
CA ALA A 152 5.38 -20.39 -13.85
C ALA A 152 5.60 -20.86 -15.31
N ALA A 153 4.61 -20.72 -16.20
CA ALA A 153 4.65 -21.27 -17.56
C ALA A 153 4.87 -20.23 -18.69
N GLN A 154 5.28 -19.00 -18.39
CA GLN A 154 5.65 -18.00 -19.41
C GLN A 154 7.09 -17.51 -19.26
N THR A 155 8.03 -18.44 -19.05
CA THR A 155 9.45 -18.25 -19.42
C THR A 155 10.01 -19.59 -19.88
N ALA A 156 9.57 -20.03 -21.06
CA ALA A 156 10.24 -21.05 -21.84
C ALA A 156 9.95 -20.77 -23.32
N GLU A 157 10.63 -19.74 -23.84
CA GLU A 157 10.99 -19.67 -25.25
C GLU A 157 12.51 -19.64 -25.34
#